data_AF-A0A965GF58-F1
#
_entry.id   AF-A0A965GF58-F1
#
_cell.length_a   1.000
_cell.length_b   1.000
_cell.length_c   1.000
_cell.angle_alpha   90.00
_cell.angle_beta   90.00
_cell.angle_gamma   90.00
#
_symmetry.space_group_name_H-M   'P 1'
#
loop_
_entity.id
_entity.type
_entity.pdbx_description
1 polymer ?
#
loop_
_entity_poly.entity_id
_entity_poly.type
_entity_poly.pdbx_seq_one_letter_code
_entity_poly.pdbx_strand_id
1 'polypeptide(L)'
;MARPTKLTTDLRGTVVTTIRTGATIADAAKASGVHPLTVRGWLRRDPSFAADVRQAEHDARSAMLAVVTDATDWRFASVILERRWPSAFGGFAVTDPAGDPVALSAASPAVARLRSRLARLIEGNAVLRPHRDT
;
A
#
# COMPACT_ATOMS: atom_id res chain seq x y z
N MET A 1 -35.46 -1.08 -17.56
CA MET A 1 -35.17 -1.38 -16.13
C MET A 1 -34.92 -0.07 -15.40
N ALA A 2 -35.56 0.14 -14.25
CA ALA A 2 -35.40 1.37 -13.47
C ALA A 2 -34.04 1.41 -12.77
N ARG A 3 -33.38 2.57 -12.77
CA ARG A 3 -32.08 2.74 -12.12
C ARG A 3 -32.27 2.74 -10.59
N PRO A 4 -31.58 1.89 -9.83
CA PRO A 4 -31.64 1.93 -8.37
C PRO A 4 -31.11 3.27 -7.84
N THR A 5 -31.94 3.98 -7.06
CA THR A 5 -31.59 5.27 -6.45
C THR A 5 -31.56 5.23 -4.92
N LYS A 6 -32.18 4.20 -4.30
CA LYS A 6 -32.22 4.01 -2.85
C LYS A 6 -31.07 3.13 -2.39
N LEU A 7 -30.43 3.51 -1.29
CA LEU A 7 -29.43 2.67 -0.62
C LEU A 7 -30.16 1.51 0.08
N THR A 8 -29.92 0.29 -0.38
CA THR A 8 -30.38 -0.94 0.29
C THR A 8 -29.22 -1.55 1.08
N THR A 9 -29.52 -2.45 2.01
CA THR A 9 -28.50 -3.19 2.77
C THR A 9 -27.56 -3.96 1.84
N ASP A 10 -28.08 -4.58 0.78
CA ASP A 10 -27.28 -5.31 -0.20
C ASP A 10 -26.33 -4.38 -0.97
N LEU A 11 -26.81 -3.23 -1.43
CA LEU A 11 -25.97 -2.25 -2.14
C LEU A 11 -24.92 -1.65 -1.22
N ARG A 12 -25.28 -1.37 0.05
CA ARG A 12 -24.32 -0.95 1.09
C ARG A 12 -23.23 -2.00 1.25
N GLY A 13 -23.61 -3.27 1.40
CA GLY A 13 -22.71 -4.40 1.51
C GLY A 13 -21.75 -4.48 0.34
N THR A 14 -22.27 -4.51 -0.89
CA THR A 14 -21.46 -4.60 -2.12
C THR A 14 -20.48 -3.44 -2.26
N VAL A 15 -20.91 -2.20 -1.97
CA VAL A 15 -20.00 -1.05 -2.04
C VAL A 15 -18.88 -1.18 -1.00
N VAL A 16 -19.22 -1.48 0.25
CA VAL A 16 -18.25 -1.58 1.36
C VAL A 16 -17.27 -2.72 1.12
N THR A 17 -17.73 -3.90 0.71
CA THR A 17 -16.84 -5.04 0.42
C THR A 17 -15.93 -4.77 -0.76
N THR A 18 -16.44 -4.12 -1.81
CA THR A 18 -15.62 -3.75 -2.98
C THR A 18 -14.57 -2.70 -2.62
N ILE A 19 -14.89 -1.72 -1.79
CA ILE A 19 -13.90 -0.73 -1.33
C ILE A 19 -12.85 -1.38 -0.42
N ARG A 20 -13.25 -2.35 0.41
CA ARG A 20 -12.34 -3.08 1.32
C ARG A 20 -11.24 -3.85 0.59
N THR A 21 -11.46 -4.27 -0.66
CA THR A 21 -10.39 -4.87 -1.48
C THR A 21 -9.40 -3.84 -2.05
N GLY A 22 -9.63 -2.56 -1.76
CA GLY A 22 -8.91 -1.47 -2.39
C GLY A 22 -9.41 -1.19 -3.79
N ALA A 23 -10.72 -1.23 -4.05
CA ALA A 23 -11.31 -0.71 -5.29
C ALA A 23 -11.74 0.76 -5.14
N THR A 24 -11.93 1.49 -6.24
CA THR A 24 -12.35 2.91 -6.16
C THR A 24 -13.87 3.02 -5.96
N ILE A 25 -14.37 4.20 -5.57
CA ILE A 25 -15.82 4.45 -5.53
C ILE A 25 -16.47 4.22 -6.91
N ALA A 26 -15.76 4.51 -8.01
CA ALA A 26 -16.27 4.29 -9.35
C ALA A 26 -16.43 2.79 -9.66
N ASP A 27 -15.44 1.98 -9.27
CA ASP A 27 -15.49 0.52 -9.41
C ASP A 27 -16.56 -0.09 -8.52
N ALA A 28 -16.66 0.35 -7.26
CA ALA A 28 -17.69 -0.09 -6.33
C ALA A 28 -19.11 0.27 -6.82
N ALA A 29 -19.28 1.45 -7.43
CA ALA A 29 -20.53 1.83 -8.07
C ALA A 29 -20.87 0.93 -9.25
N LYS A 30 -19.88 0.61 -10.10
CA LYS A 30 -20.03 -0.32 -11.24
C LYS A 30 -20.39 -1.73 -10.76
N ALA A 31 -19.72 -2.24 -9.74
CA ALA A 31 -20.00 -3.54 -9.12
C ALA A 31 -21.42 -3.61 -8.52
N SER A 32 -21.92 -2.47 -8.02
CA SER A 32 -23.26 -2.36 -7.44
C SER A 32 -24.34 -1.97 -8.45
N GLY A 33 -24.01 -1.83 -9.74
CA GLY A 33 -24.97 -1.47 -10.79
C GLY A 33 -25.53 -0.04 -10.71
N VAL A 34 -24.83 0.88 -10.05
CA VAL A 34 -25.29 2.27 -9.84
C VAL A 34 -24.30 3.31 -10.38
N HIS A 35 -24.72 4.56 -10.47
CA HIS A 35 -23.80 5.64 -10.85
C HIS A 35 -22.85 5.98 -9.69
N PRO A 36 -21.60 6.39 -9.98
CA PRO A 36 -20.71 6.92 -8.95
C PRO A 36 -21.29 8.15 -8.22
N LEU A 37 -22.06 9.00 -8.91
CA LEU A 37 -22.74 10.13 -8.26
C LEU A 37 -23.83 9.70 -7.28
N THR A 38 -24.45 8.54 -7.50
CA THR A 38 -25.45 7.97 -6.58
C THR A 38 -24.77 7.58 -5.28
N VAL A 39 -23.63 6.86 -5.35
CA VAL A 39 -22.84 6.48 -4.17
C VAL A 39 -22.36 7.72 -3.42
N ARG A 40 -21.82 8.72 -4.13
CA ARG A 40 -21.45 10.02 -3.51
C ARG A 40 -22.64 10.73 -2.87
N GLY A 41 -23.82 10.62 -3.46
CA GLY A 41 -25.07 11.14 -2.90
C GLY A 41 -25.44 10.45 -1.60
N TRP A 42 -25.33 9.12 -1.52
CA TRP A 42 -25.57 8.37 -0.31
C TRP A 42 -24.57 8.71 0.79
N LEU A 43 -23.28 8.81 0.47
CA LEU A 43 -22.24 9.21 1.43
C LEU A 43 -22.49 10.57 2.09
N ARG A 44 -23.08 11.53 1.35
CA ARG A 44 -23.45 12.83 1.91
C ARG A 44 -24.68 12.80 2.80
N ARG A 45 -25.62 11.90 2.54
CA ARG A 45 -26.92 11.83 3.23
C ARG A 45 -26.93 10.90 4.43
N ASP A 46 -26.07 9.87 4.43
CA ASP A 46 -26.00 8.85 5.47
C ASP A 46 -24.57 8.83 6.08
N PRO A 47 -24.38 9.49 7.24
CA PRO A 47 -23.11 9.47 7.95
C PRO A 47 -22.65 8.09 8.40
N SER A 48 -23.59 7.15 8.64
CA SER A 48 -23.25 5.78 9.04
C SER A 48 -22.61 5.03 7.87
N PHE A 49 -23.18 5.18 6.66
CA PHE A 49 -22.59 4.60 5.46
C PHE A 49 -21.23 5.22 5.14
N ALA A 50 -21.08 6.53 5.36
CA ALA A 50 -19.78 7.19 5.21
C ALA A 50 -18.74 6.67 6.21
N ALA A 51 -19.14 6.35 7.44
CA ALA A 51 -18.25 5.73 8.42
C ALA A 51 -17.81 4.32 7.98
N ASP A 52 -18.74 3.48 7.51
CA ASP A 52 -18.40 2.14 6.99
C ASP A 52 -17.43 2.19 5.83
N VAL A 53 -17.63 3.13 4.89
CA VAL A 53 -16.74 3.30 3.73
C VAL A 53 -15.35 3.75 4.17
N ARG A 54 -15.24 4.71 5.11
CA ARG A 54 -13.94 5.10 5.67
C ARG A 54 -13.24 3.94 6.37
N GLN A 55 -13.99 3.11 7.10
CA GLN A 55 -13.42 1.92 7.73
C GLN A 55 -12.91 0.93 6.68
N ALA A 56 -13.69 0.68 5.62
CA ALA A 56 -13.26 -0.19 4.52
C ALA A 56 -12.01 0.34 3.79
N GLU A 57 -11.89 1.67 3.61
CA GLU A 57 -10.67 2.28 3.05
C GLU A 57 -9.45 2.09 3.97
N HIS A 58 -9.65 2.19 5.29
CA HIS A 58 -8.61 1.91 6.27
C HIS A 58 -8.17 0.44 6.26
N ASP A 59 -9.12 -0.49 6.21
CA ASP A 59 -8.86 -1.92 6.10
C ASP A 59 -8.06 -2.24 4.83
N ALA A 60 -8.47 -1.68 3.68
CA ALA A 60 -7.79 -1.84 2.41
C ALA A 60 -6.34 -1.35 2.46
N ARG A 61 -6.11 -0.18 3.08
CA ARG A 61 -4.76 0.36 3.28
C ARG A 61 -3.91 -0.54 4.16
N SER A 62 -4.47 -1.03 5.25
CA SER A 62 -3.78 -1.91 6.20
C SER A 62 -3.38 -3.24 5.55
N ALA A 63 -4.30 -3.83 4.77
CA ALA A 63 -4.02 -5.05 4.01
C ALA A 63 -2.91 -4.84 2.98
N MET A 64 -2.91 -3.71 2.26
CA MET A 64 -1.85 -3.39 1.30
C MET A 64 -0.49 -3.19 2.00
N LEU A 65 -0.47 -2.54 3.16
CA LEU A 65 0.76 -2.37 3.96
C LEU A 65 1.32 -3.71 4.41
N ALA A 66 0.47 -4.63 4.87
CA ALA A 66 0.90 -5.98 5.23
C ALA A 66 1.57 -6.71 4.06
N VAL A 67 1.01 -6.58 2.85
CA VAL A 67 1.63 -7.11 1.62
C VAL A 67 2.98 -6.45 1.36
N VAL A 68 3.11 -5.13 1.50
CA VAL A 68 4.41 -4.43 1.31
C VAL A 68 5.47 -4.94 2.28
N THR A 69 5.09 -5.14 3.55
CA THR A 69 6.03 -5.56 4.60
C THR A 69 6.51 -7.01 4.45
N ASP A 70 5.70 -7.87 3.86
CA ASP A 70 6.01 -9.29 3.65
C ASP A 70 6.51 -9.60 2.22
N ALA A 71 6.28 -8.68 1.27
CA ALA A 71 6.63 -8.90 -0.13
C ALA A 71 8.14 -8.90 -0.37
N THR A 72 8.60 -9.95 -1.04
CA THR A 72 9.95 -10.05 -1.62
C THR A 72 10.27 -8.87 -2.55
N ASP A 73 9.26 -8.31 -3.23
CA ASP A 73 9.40 -7.13 -4.09
C ASP A 73 8.47 -5.98 -3.65
N TRP A 74 8.80 -5.42 -2.49
CA TRP A 74 8.16 -4.24 -1.87
C TRP A 74 8.02 -3.03 -2.82
N ARG A 75 8.83 -2.94 -3.88
CA ARG A 75 8.83 -1.81 -4.84
C ARG A 75 7.52 -1.70 -5.62
N PHE A 76 6.94 -2.83 -6.01
CA PHE A 76 5.67 -2.80 -6.74
C PHE A 76 4.53 -2.33 -5.84
N ALA A 77 4.54 -2.81 -4.59
CA ALA A 77 3.53 -2.47 -3.61
C ALA A 77 3.66 -0.99 -3.14
N SER A 78 4.88 -0.44 -3.04
CA SER A 78 5.10 0.98 -2.74
C SER A 78 4.56 1.90 -3.84
N VAL A 79 4.72 1.54 -5.12
CA VAL A 79 4.16 2.30 -6.25
C VAL A 79 2.62 2.34 -6.19
N ILE A 80 1.98 1.23 -5.80
CA ILE A 80 0.51 1.20 -5.62
C ILE A 80 0.09 2.13 -4.48
N LEU A 81 0.81 2.14 -3.35
CA LEU A 81 0.54 3.03 -2.23
C LEU A 81 0.64 4.51 -2.63
N GLU A 82 1.72 4.89 -3.32
CA GLU A 82 1.94 6.27 -3.81
C GLU A 82 0.82 6.75 -4.73
N ARG A 83 0.39 5.92 -5.68
CA ARG A 83 -0.67 6.30 -6.63
C ARG A 83 -2.04 6.39 -5.96
N ARG A 84 -2.28 5.56 -4.95
CA ARG A 84 -3.60 5.43 -4.32
C ARG A 84 -3.83 6.39 -3.17
N TRP A 85 -2.78 6.65 -2.40
CA TRP A 85 -2.79 7.54 -1.24
C TRP A 85 -1.62 8.54 -1.33
N PRO A 86 -1.58 9.39 -2.36
CA PRO A 86 -0.45 10.27 -2.63
C PRO A 86 -0.17 11.25 -1.48
N SER A 87 -1.19 11.70 -0.75
CA SER A 87 -0.99 12.58 0.42
C SER A 87 -0.30 11.89 1.59
N ALA A 88 -0.37 10.55 1.69
CA ALA A 88 0.20 9.78 2.78
C ALA A 88 1.53 9.11 2.40
N PHE A 89 1.75 8.81 1.11
CA PHE A 89 2.91 8.05 0.66
C PHE A 89 3.69 8.71 -0.50
N GLY A 90 3.15 9.75 -1.13
CA GLY A 90 3.82 10.44 -2.24
C GLY A 90 4.67 11.63 -1.76
N GLY A 91 5.68 11.99 -2.55
CA GLY A 91 6.42 13.26 -2.38
C GLY A 91 7.49 13.26 -1.28
N PHE A 92 7.82 12.10 -0.71
CA PHE A 92 8.92 12.00 0.26
C PHE A 92 10.25 11.82 -0.47
N ALA A 93 11.14 12.78 -0.30
CA ALA A 93 12.55 12.58 -0.57
C ALA A 93 13.20 11.95 0.66
N VAL A 94 13.86 10.82 0.50
CA VAL A 94 14.72 10.27 1.56
C VAL A 94 16.01 11.09 1.54
N THR A 95 16.15 11.97 2.52
CA THR A 95 17.35 12.78 2.74
C THR A 95 18.13 12.29 3.95
N ASP A 96 19.42 12.59 3.99
CA ASP A 96 20.24 12.38 5.18
C ASP A 96 19.91 13.44 6.27
N PRO A 97 20.53 13.37 7.47
CA PRO A 97 20.35 14.38 8.50
C PRO A 97 20.82 15.80 8.11
N ALA A 98 21.63 15.94 7.06
CA ALA A 98 22.07 17.23 6.53
C ALA A 98 21.08 17.81 5.50
N GLY A 99 20.06 17.05 5.09
CA GLY A 99 19.04 17.44 4.11
C GLY A 99 19.44 17.14 2.67
N ASP A 100 20.56 16.47 2.44
CA ASP A 100 21.00 16.06 1.11
C ASP A 100 20.25 14.79 0.68
N PRO A 101 19.88 14.64 -0.61
CA PRO A 101 19.26 13.41 -1.10
C PRO A 101 20.16 12.22 -0.78
N VAL A 102 19.61 11.18 -0.13
CA VAL A 102 20.36 9.94 0.08
C VAL A 102 20.54 9.28 -1.27
N ALA A 103 21.71 9.49 -1.87
CA ALA A 103 22.11 8.75 -3.05
C ALA A 103 22.22 7.27 -2.66
N LEU A 104 21.27 6.46 -3.09
CA LEU A 104 21.37 5.00 -3.08
C LEU A 104 22.43 4.60 -4.13
N SER A 105 23.71 4.81 -3.80
CA SER A 105 24.80 4.32 -4.62
C SER A 105 24.84 2.80 -4.49
N ALA A 106 24.43 2.11 -5.55
CA ALA A 106 24.65 0.68 -5.73
C ALA A 106 26.14 0.29 -5.67
N ALA A 107 27.04 1.28 -5.67
CA ALA A 107 28.48 1.14 -5.66
C ALA A 107 29.11 1.59 -4.33
N SER A 108 28.46 1.37 -3.18
CA SER A 108 29.20 1.43 -1.92
C SER A 108 30.21 0.27 -1.89
N PRO A 109 31.53 0.54 -1.78
CA PRO A 109 32.53 -0.51 -1.64
C PRO A 109 32.26 -1.41 -0.43
N ALA A 110 31.60 -0.88 0.60
CA ALA A 110 31.16 -1.65 1.76
C ALA A 110 30.05 -2.66 1.40
N VAL A 111 29.07 -2.26 0.59
CA VAL A 111 27.99 -3.15 0.13
C VAL A 111 28.54 -4.25 -0.80
N ALA A 112 29.47 -3.91 -1.70
CA ALA A 112 30.14 -4.90 -2.54
C ALA A 112 30.92 -5.93 -1.71
N ARG A 113 31.72 -5.47 -0.73
CA ARG A 113 32.44 -6.34 0.21
C ARG A 113 31.50 -7.25 1.01
N LEU A 114 30.37 -6.72 1.47
CA LEU A 114 29.37 -7.49 2.21
C LEU A 114 28.72 -8.56 1.34
N ARG A 115 28.31 -8.22 0.10
CA ARG A 115 27.76 -9.18 -0.87
C ARG A 115 28.73 -10.32 -1.18
N SER A 116 30.01 -10.00 -1.46
CA SER A 116 31.03 -11.02 -1.73
C SER A 116 31.37 -11.88 -0.49
N ARG A 117 31.21 -11.35 0.72
CA ARG A 117 31.38 -12.14 1.96
C ARG A 117 30.19 -13.05 2.21
N LEU A 118 28.96 -12.60 1.94
CA LEU A 118 27.75 -13.41 2.05
C LEU A 118 27.71 -14.53 1.01
N ALA A 119 28.08 -14.27 -0.24
CA ALA A 119 28.15 -15.30 -1.29
C ALA A 119 29.08 -16.45 -0.89
N ARG A 120 30.28 -16.15 -0.39
CA ARG A 120 31.23 -17.16 0.08
C ARG A 120 30.75 -17.95 1.29
N LEU A 121 29.94 -17.35 2.16
CA LEU A 121 29.31 -18.06 3.29
C LEU A 121 28.23 -19.04 2.81
N ILE A 122 27.40 -18.63 1.85
CA ILE A 122 26.36 -19.47 1.27
C ILE A 122 26.96 -20.64 0.49
N GLU A 123 28.05 -20.41 -0.24
CA GLU A 123 28.80 -21.43 -0.98
C GLU A 123 29.64 -22.36 -0.07
N GLY A 124 29.63 -22.14 1.25
CA GLY A 124 30.41 -22.96 2.20
C GLY A 124 31.91 -22.70 2.20
N ASN A 125 32.38 -21.69 1.47
CA ASN A 125 33.80 -21.33 1.31
C ASN A 125 34.30 -20.30 2.36
N ALA A 126 33.50 -19.98 3.38
CA ALA A 126 33.87 -19.10 4.47
C ALA A 126 33.18 -19.50 5.78
N VAL A 127 33.77 -19.10 6.92
CA VAL A 127 33.20 -19.29 8.26
C VAL A 127 33.19 -17.95 8.98
N LEU A 128 32.07 -17.61 9.63
CA LEU A 128 32.00 -16.41 10.47
C LEU A 128 32.85 -16.60 11.73
N ARG A 129 33.85 -15.74 11.91
CA ARG A 129 34.57 -15.60 13.19
C ARG A 129 34.19 -14.27 13.84
N PRO A 130 33.92 -14.26 15.16
CA PRO A 130 33.71 -13.01 15.88
C PRO A 130 34.97 -12.16 15.80
N HIS A 131 34.79 -10.85 15.61
CA HIS A 131 35.88 -9.89 15.69
C HIS A 131 36.41 -9.94 17.12
N ARG A 132 37.68 -10.28 17.32
CA ARG A 132 38.32 -10.07 18.61
C ARG A 132 38.55 -8.57 18.72
N ASP A 133 37.88 -7.94 19.67
CA ASP A 133 38.24 -6.60 20.11
C ASP A 133 39.60 -6.71 20.80
N THR A 134 40.58 -6.01 20.26
CA THR A 134 41.86 -5.68 20.92
C THR A 134 41.92 -4.20 21.10
#